data_AF-A0A2B7ZX82-F1
#
_entry.id   AF-A0A2B7ZX82-F1
#
_cell.length_a   1.000
_cell.length_b   1.000
_cell.length_c   1.000
_cell.angle_alpha   90.00
_cell.angle_beta   90.00
_cell.angle_gamma   90.00
#
_symmetry.space_group_name_H-M   'P 1'
#
loop_
_entity.id
_entity.type
_entity.pdbx_description
1 polymer ?
#
loop_
_entity_poly.entity_id
_entity_poly.type
_entity_poly.pdbx_seq_one_letter_code
_entity_poly.pdbx_strand_id
1 'polypeptide(L)'
;MSWTDSEDKGIKYFSGTGTYRRAFSVEKTTVGKNVSLDLGEVRDVAEVFVNGKSAGILWKKPYSVDITKLVKPGENDLKIEIVNLWINRLTGDMLSEAKDRFCKT
;
A
#
# COMPACT_ATOMS: atom_id res chain seq x y z
N MET A 1 -2.68 6.69 -9.77
CA MET A 1 -4.01 7.28 -9.52
C MET A 1 -4.30 7.19 -8.03
N SER A 2 -4.73 8.27 -7.39
CA SER A 2 -5.22 8.24 -6.00
C SER A 2 -6.58 7.54 -5.94
N TRP A 3 -6.90 6.87 -4.84
CA TRP A 3 -8.24 6.27 -4.65
C TRP A 3 -9.33 7.35 -4.75
N THR A 4 -9.08 8.53 -4.19
CA THR A 4 -10.02 9.67 -4.13
C THR A 4 -10.40 10.25 -5.49
N ASP A 5 -9.65 9.93 -6.54
CA ASP A 5 -9.87 10.44 -7.90
C ASP A 5 -10.64 9.43 -8.76
N SER A 6 -10.99 8.27 -8.21
CA SER A 6 -11.74 7.23 -8.93
C SER A 6 -13.18 7.68 -9.23
N GLU A 7 -13.69 7.32 -10.40
CA GLU A 7 -15.10 7.49 -10.76
C GLU A 7 -16.01 6.50 -10.01
N ASP A 8 -15.46 5.35 -9.62
CA ASP A 8 -16.15 4.38 -8.79
C ASP A 8 -16.26 4.91 -7.36
N LYS A 9 -17.49 5.21 -6.91
CA LYS A 9 -17.77 5.70 -5.56
C LYS A 9 -17.28 4.75 -4.46
N GLY A 10 -17.27 3.44 -4.72
CA GLY A 10 -16.77 2.42 -3.80
C GLY A 10 -15.28 2.59 -3.52
N ILE A 11 -14.48 2.90 -4.56
CA ILE A 11 -13.04 3.18 -4.47
C ILE A 11 -12.79 4.60 -3.96
N LYS A 12 -13.50 5.59 -4.49
CA LYS A 12 -13.37 7.00 -4.13
C LYS A 12 -13.51 7.24 -2.62
N TYR A 13 -14.52 6.62 -2.02
CA TYR A 13 -14.80 6.71 -0.59
C TYR A 13 -14.28 5.50 0.20
N PHE A 14 -13.33 4.74 -0.36
CA PHE A 14 -12.77 3.60 0.36
C PHE A 14 -11.98 4.04 1.61
N SER A 15 -12.25 3.32 2.69
CA SER A 15 -11.44 3.34 3.91
C SER A 15 -11.15 1.91 4.33
N GLY A 16 -9.89 1.62 4.64
CA GLY A 16 -9.41 0.29 5.01
C GLY A 16 -8.07 -0.02 4.37
N THR A 17 -7.82 -1.31 4.13
CA THR A 17 -6.55 -1.80 3.57
C THR A 17 -6.67 -2.07 2.07
N GLY A 18 -5.87 -1.38 1.26
CA GLY A 18 -5.65 -1.69 -0.14
C GLY A 18 -4.36 -2.48 -0.33
N THR A 19 -4.40 -3.61 -1.04
CA THR A 19 -3.23 -4.46 -1.31
C THR A 19 -2.75 -4.30 -2.75
N TYR A 20 -1.48 -3.97 -2.91
CA TYR A 20 -0.79 -3.90 -4.19
C TYR A 20 0.20 -5.06 -4.31
N ARG A 21 0.26 -5.70 -5.48
CA ARG A 21 1.21 -6.77 -5.78
C ARG A 21 1.94 -6.50 -7.09
N ARG A 22 3.24 -6.76 -7.13
CA ARG A 22 4.06 -6.64 -8.33
C ARG A 22 5.28 -7.55 -8.24
N ALA A 23 5.65 -8.18 -9.35
CA ALA A 23 6.94 -8.87 -9.47
C ALA A 23 8.02 -7.90 -9.97
N PHE A 24 9.25 -8.06 -9.48
CA PHE A 24 10.42 -7.31 -9.94
C PHE A 24 11.67 -8.20 -9.98
N SER A 25 12.60 -7.92 -10.90
CA SER A 25 13.83 -8.70 -11.05
C SER A 25 15.03 -7.99 -10.44
N VAL A 26 15.88 -8.75 -9.75
CA VAL A 26 17.13 -8.26 -9.15
C VAL A 26 18.31 -8.99 -9.76
N GLU A 27 19.30 -8.24 -10.23
CA GLU A 27 20.54 -8.83 -10.74
C GLU A 27 21.33 -9.52 -9.63
N LYS A 28 22.04 -10.61 -9.97
CA LYS A 28 22.88 -11.36 -9.03
C LYS A 28 23.98 -10.48 -8.41
N THR A 29 24.45 -9.46 -9.12
CA THR A 29 25.44 -8.46 -8.71
C THR A 29 24.95 -7.49 -7.65
N THR A 30 23.63 -7.41 -7.44
CA THR A 30 22.97 -6.51 -6.47
C THR A 30 22.72 -7.20 -5.12
N VAL A 31 22.65 -8.53 -5.10
CA VAL A 31 22.44 -9.29 -3.87
C VAL A 31 23.65 -9.19 -2.95
N GLY A 32 23.39 -8.88 -1.67
CA GLY A 32 24.44 -8.62 -0.67
C GLY A 32 24.95 -7.18 -0.63
N LYS A 33 24.47 -6.30 -1.52
CA LYS A 33 24.66 -4.84 -1.43
C LYS A 33 23.44 -4.21 -0.76
N ASN A 34 23.59 -2.97 -0.29
CA ASN A 34 22.49 -2.22 0.29
C ASN A 34 21.41 -1.95 -0.77
N VAL A 35 20.22 -2.50 -0.55
CA VAL A 35 19.02 -2.30 -1.37
C VAL A 35 17.92 -1.72 -0.49
N SER A 36 17.51 -0.50 -0.80
CA SER A 36 16.37 0.16 -0.16
C SER A 36 15.22 0.30 -1.14
N LEU A 37 13.99 0.08 -0.66
CA LEU A 37 12.76 0.39 -1.39
C LEU A 37 12.20 1.71 -0.87
N ASP A 38 12.04 2.68 -1.76
CA ASP A 38 11.36 3.95 -1.50
C ASP A 38 9.97 3.92 -2.12
N LEU A 39 8.93 4.17 -1.32
CA LEU A 39 7.54 4.22 -1.78
C LEU A 39 7.13 5.61 -2.29
N GLY A 40 7.98 6.63 -2.12
CA GLY A 40 7.67 8.01 -2.46
C GLY A 40 6.65 8.60 -1.49
N GLU A 41 5.39 8.68 -1.91
CA GLU A 41 4.30 9.21 -1.09
C GLU A 41 3.29 8.13 -0.72
N VAL A 42 2.98 8.04 0.58
CA VAL A 42 2.00 7.10 1.15
C VAL A 42 0.95 7.88 1.92
N ARG A 43 -0.32 7.47 1.80
CA ARG A 43 -1.47 7.99 2.55
C ARG A 43 -2.27 6.82 3.13
N ASP A 44 -2.09 6.39 4.38
CA ASP A 44 -1.30 7.03 5.46
C ASP A 44 -0.17 6.15 5.99
N VAL A 45 -0.38 4.84 6.04
CA VAL A 45 0.60 3.85 6.51
C VAL A 45 0.72 2.73 5.48
N ALA A 46 1.93 2.23 5.27
CA ALA A 46 2.18 1.08 4.40
C ALA A 46 2.98 -0.01 5.13
N GLU A 47 2.57 -1.27 4.99
CA GLU A 47 3.42 -2.42 5.31
C GLU A 47 3.96 -3.03 4.01
N VAL A 48 5.27 -3.24 3.97
CA VAL A 48 5.97 -3.79 2.80
C VAL A 48 6.31 -5.24 3.06
N PHE A 49 6.06 -6.10 2.08
CA PHE A 49 6.46 -7.50 2.08
C PHE A 49 7.24 -7.82 0.82
N VAL A 50 8.39 -8.49 1.00
CA VAL A 50 9.22 -8.99 -0.10
C VAL A 50 9.34 -10.51 0.04
N ASN A 51 9.00 -11.25 -1.00
CA ASN A 51 8.98 -12.72 -1.02
C ASN A 51 8.21 -13.32 0.18
N GLY A 52 7.07 -12.71 0.53
CA GLY A 52 6.21 -13.13 1.64
C GLY A 52 6.70 -12.74 3.04
N LYS A 53 7.86 -12.09 3.17
CA LYS A 53 8.41 -11.64 4.46
C LYS A 53 8.19 -10.14 4.65
N SER A 54 7.74 -9.73 5.83
CA SER A 54 7.58 -8.30 6.15
C SER A 54 8.96 -7.63 6.20
N ALA A 55 9.09 -6.51 5.48
CA ALA A 55 10.22 -5.60 5.53
C ALA A 55 10.01 -4.51 6.61
N GLY A 56 8.78 -4.31 7.07
CA GLY A 56 8.42 -3.35 8.10
C GLY A 56 7.25 -2.44 7.71
N ILE A 57 6.82 -1.66 8.71
CA ILE A 57 5.71 -0.70 8.60
C ILE A 57 6.27 0.72 8.50
N LEU A 58 5.84 1.42 7.45
CA LEU A 58 6.22 2.78 7.13
C LEU A 58 5.06 3.73 7.45
N TRP A 59 5.20 4.50 8.52
CA TRP A 59 4.16 5.41 9.04
C TRP A 59 4.56 6.90 9.00
N LYS A 60 5.81 7.20 8.64
CA LYS A 60 6.30 8.58 8.47
C LYS A 60 7.32 8.68 7.34
N LYS A 61 7.54 9.91 6.86
CA LYS A 61 8.62 10.21 5.90
C LYS A 61 10.02 10.06 6.55
N PRO A 62 11.04 9.65 5.77
CA PRO A 62 10.93 9.08 4.42
C PRO A 62 10.29 7.69 4.45
N TYR A 63 9.41 7.39 3.48
CA TYR A 63 8.75 6.08 3.35
C TYR A 63 9.68 5.07 2.66
N SER A 64 10.83 4.82 3.28
CA SER A 64 11.86 3.93 2.76
C SER A 64 12.16 2.80 3.74
N VAL A 65 12.42 1.60 3.20
CA VAL A 65 12.74 0.41 3.98
C VAL A 65 13.91 -0.36 3.37
N ASP A 66 14.79 -0.89 4.21
CA ASP A 66 15.87 -1.77 3.78
C ASP A 66 15.32 -3.17 3.46
N ILE A 67 15.51 -3.63 2.21
CA ILE A 67 15.10 -4.95 1.74
C ILE A 67 16.28 -5.85 1.36
N THR A 68 17.51 -5.44 1.69
CA THR A 68 18.77 -6.12 1.34
C THR A 68 18.75 -7.61 1.65
N LYS A 69 18.21 -7.98 2.82
CA LYS A 69 18.17 -9.37 3.30
C LYS A 69 16.98 -10.18 2.75
N LEU A 70 16.06 -9.52 2.05
CA LEU A 70 14.80 -10.12 1.59
C LEU A 70 14.80 -10.41 0.09
N VAL A 71 15.63 -9.72 -0.68
CA VAL A 71 15.75 -9.91 -2.13
C VAL A 71 16.63 -11.12 -2.47
N LYS A 72 16.30 -11.78 -3.58
CA LYS A 72 17.06 -12.88 -4.19
C LYS A 72 17.40 -12.56 -5.64
N PRO A 73 18.43 -13.19 -6.24
CA PRO A 73 18.69 -13.03 -7.67
C PRO A 73 17.50 -13.51 -8.51
N GLY A 74 17.19 -12.80 -9.59
CA GLY A 74 16.03 -13.09 -10.44
C GLY A 74 14.74 -12.46 -9.91
N GLU A 75 13.62 -13.13 -10.10
CA GLU A 75 12.29 -12.60 -9.78
C GLU A 75 12.00 -12.59 -8.27
N ASN A 76 11.41 -11.48 -7.80
CA ASN A 76 10.99 -11.24 -6.43
C ASN A 76 9.55 -10.75 -6.40
N ASP A 77 8.79 -11.23 -5.41
CA ASP A 77 7.41 -10.78 -5.18
C ASP A 77 7.38 -9.60 -4.22
N LEU A 78 6.78 -8.49 -4.65
CA LEU A 78 6.48 -7.33 -3.81
C LEU A 78 4.99 -7.31 -3.50
N LYS A 79 4.64 -7.24 -2.21
CA LYS A 79 3.29 -6.93 -1.74
C LYS A 79 3.36 -5.71 -0.83
N ILE A 80 2.51 -4.72 -1.07
CA ILE A 80 2.39 -3.53 -0.23
C ILE A 80 0.94 -3.40 0.21
N GLU A 81 0.74 -3.31 1.52
CA GLU A 81 -0.57 -3.09 2.12
C GLU A 81 -0.64 -1.65 2.62
N ILE A 82 -1.50 -0.84 2.01
CA ILE A 82 -1.70 0.57 2.37
C ILE A 82 -3.00 0.68 3.17
N VAL A 83 -2.93 1.35 4.32
CA VAL A 83 -4.08 1.61 5.19
C VAL A 83 -4.29 3.11 5.30
N ASN A 84 -5.53 3.56 5.09
CA ASN A 84 -5.96 4.94 5.29
C ASN A 84 -6.97 5.08 6.44
N LEU A 85 -7.32 6.32 6.76
CA LEU A 85 -8.32 6.65 7.78
C LEU A 85 -9.76 6.42 7.30
N TRP A 86 -10.68 6.28 8.26
CA TRP A 86 -12.13 6.14 8.04
C TRP A 86 -12.82 7.36 7.43
N ILE A 87 -12.15 8.51 7.36
CA ILE A 87 -12.76 9.79 6.97
C ILE A 87 -13.38 9.75 5.57
N ASN A 88 -12.77 9.02 4.63
CA ASN A 88 -13.29 8.88 3.27
C ASN A 88 -14.64 8.15 3.26
N ARG A 89 -14.72 7.01 3.95
CA ARG A 89 -15.95 6.21 4.01
C ARG A 89 -17.07 6.93 4.74
N LEU A 90 -16.77 7.56 5.88
CA LEU A 90 -17.74 8.34 6.64
C LEU A 90 -18.29 9.52 5.82
N THR A 91 -17.43 10.21 5.07
CA THR A 91 -17.85 11.30 4.17
C THR A 91 -18.73 10.78 3.04
N GLY A 92 -18.35 9.66 2.43
CA GLY A 92 -19.15 9.02 1.38
C GLY A 92 -20.55 8.64 1.83
N ASP A 93 -20.67 8.06 3.03
CA ASP A 93 -21.96 7.65 3.59
C ASP A 93 -22.84 8.85 3.98
N MET A 94 -22.24 9.95 4.47
CA MET A 94 -22.95 11.19 4.79
C MET A 94 -23.58 11.83 3.54
N LEU A 95 -22.91 11.73 2.40
CA LEU A 95 -23.38 12.25 1.12
C LEU A 95 -24.33 11.30 0.37
N SER A 96 -24.55 10.09 0.89
CA SER A 96 -25.36 9.05 0.23
C SER A 96 -26.76 8.92 0.84
N GLU A 97 -27.72 8.50 0.02
CA GLU A 97 -29.03 8.04 0.50
C GLU A 97 -28.86 6.84 1.43
N ALA A 98 -29.79 6.68 2.37
CA ALA A 98 -29.68 5.64 3.41
C ALA A 98 -29.50 4.21 2.85
N LYS A 99 -30.09 3.91 1.68
CA LYS A 99 -30.00 2.60 1.02
C LYS A 99 -28.62 2.28 0.45
N ASP A 100 -27.83 3.31 0.14
CA ASP A 100 -26.55 3.21 -0.55
C ASP A 100 -25.34 3.36 0.42
N ARG A 101 -25.61 3.48 1.73
CA ARG A 101 -24.58 3.58 2.77
C ARG A 101 -23.96 2.22 3.07
N PHE A 102 -22.65 2.22 3.32
CA PHE A 102 -21.92 1.03 3.72
C PHE A 102 -21.93 0.83 5.24
N CYS A 103 -21.77 1.90 6.02
CA CYS A 103 -21.90 1.88 7.47
C CYS A 103 -23.37 2.03 7.86
N LYS A 104 -23.88 1.05 8.61
CA LYS A 104 -25.23 1.08 9.20
C LYS A 104 -25.07 1.18 10.72
N THR A 105 -25.67 2.21 11.31
CA THR A 105 -25.80 2.38 12.77
C THR A 105 -27.09 1.76 13.25
#